data_AF-A0A7M1Q2L4-F1
#
_entry.id   AF-A0A7M1Q2L4-F1
#
_cell.length_a   1.000
_cell.length_b   1.000
_cell.length_c   1.000
_cell.angle_alpha   90.00
_cell.angle_beta   90.00
_cell.angle_gamma   90.00
#
_symmetry.space_group_name_H-M   'P 1'
#
loop_
_entity.id
_entity.type
_entity.pdbx_description
1 polymer ?
#
loop_
_entity_poly.entity_id
_entity_poly.type
_entity_poly.pdbx_seq_one_letter_code
_entity_poly.pdbx_strand_id
1 'polypeptide(L)'
;MSSKNKVIIVLVSIALIATLIMQFIVLPRIEQNKKEYLKSQQDPMKHSLKSILKYQNKYMGNASNISQLYNNLPLSTISNSLKLNSNELTAEVYYKENTGAIDKTLLKQALIYNATASFALIDNLQKVNYVFTGNTYSITREIVEFWYDTDNLNSLLTEEKWKNEVQKDLNDNDIVGTMFLDFTEGE
;
A
#
# COMPACT_ATOMS: atom_id res chain seq x y z
N MET A 1 54.88 -11.75 27.33
CA MET A 1 54.06 -11.12 26.26
C MET A 1 54.19 -9.60 26.37
N SER A 2 54.63 -8.89 25.33
CA SER A 2 54.82 -7.43 25.39
C SER A 2 53.48 -6.71 25.55
N SER A 3 53.50 -5.48 26.09
CA SER A 3 52.30 -4.64 26.26
C SER A 3 51.55 -4.45 24.95
N LYS A 4 52.27 -4.31 23.83
CA LYS A 4 51.70 -4.19 22.47
C LYS A 4 50.87 -5.42 22.07
N ASN A 5 51.34 -6.63 22.38
CA ASN A 5 50.60 -7.85 22.06
C ASN A 5 49.33 -7.98 22.90
N LYS A 6 49.31 -7.50 24.15
CA LYS A 6 48.10 -7.48 24.99
C LYS A 6 47.05 -6.55 24.41
N VAL A 7 47.45 -5.36 23.96
CA VAL A 7 46.55 -4.39 23.31
C VAL A 7 45.94 -4.97 22.04
N ILE A 8 46.75 -5.62 21.19
CA ILE A 8 46.27 -6.25 19.96
C ILE A 8 45.22 -7.32 20.27
N ILE A 9 45.48 -8.21 21.25
CA ILE A 9 44.52 -9.27 21.62
C ILE A 9 43.22 -8.67 22.15
N VAL A 10 43.27 -7.64 22.99
CA VAL A 10 42.07 -6.97 23.50
C VAL A 10 41.25 -6.37 22.36
N LEU A 11 41.90 -5.68 21.41
CA LEU A 11 41.21 -5.09 20.26
C LEU A 11 40.56 -6.17 19.37
N VAL A 12 41.25 -7.28 19.14
CA VAL A 12 40.70 -8.42 18.38
C VAL A 12 39.50 -9.03 19.10
N SER A 13 39.57 -9.21 20.42
CA SER A 13 38.45 -9.70 21.22
C SER A 13 37.25 -8.76 21.18
N ILE A 14 37.46 -7.45 21.27
CA ILE A 14 36.38 -6.45 21.14
C ILE A 14 35.74 -6.52 19.75
N ALA A 15 36.55 -6.60 18.68
CA ALA A 15 36.04 -6.71 17.32
C ALA A 15 35.21 -8.00 17.10
N LEU A 16 35.68 -9.13 17.65
CA LEU A 16 34.96 -10.40 17.65
C LEU A 16 33.62 -10.28 18.39
N ILE A 17 33.62 -9.74 19.60
CA ILE A 17 32.39 -9.54 20.40
C ILE A 17 31.41 -8.61 19.67
N ALA A 18 31.88 -7.50 19.11
CA ALA A 18 31.04 -6.58 18.35
C ALA A 18 30.43 -7.26 17.12
N THR A 19 31.19 -8.10 16.43
CA THR A 19 30.72 -8.86 15.27
C THR A 19 29.67 -9.89 15.67
N LEU A 20 29.85 -10.60 16.80
CA LEU A 20 28.85 -11.51 17.34
C LEU A 20 27.54 -10.78 17.70
N ILE A 21 27.63 -9.62 18.36
CA ILE A 21 26.45 -8.79 18.68
C ILE A 21 25.73 -8.37 17.40
N MET A 22 26.47 -7.92 16.38
CA MET A 22 25.88 -7.54 15.10
C MET A 22 25.14 -8.71 14.45
N GLN A 23 25.76 -9.89 14.38
CA GLN A 23 25.20 -11.06 13.70
C GLN A 23 24.02 -11.70 14.44
N PHE A 24 24.10 -11.81 15.76
CA PHE A 24 23.13 -12.57 16.54
C PHE A 24 22.05 -11.72 17.22
N ILE A 25 22.22 -10.40 17.30
CA ILE A 25 21.25 -9.50 17.96
C ILE A 25 20.74 -8.43 17.01
N VAL A 26 21.64 -7.67 16.37
CA VAL A 26 21.24 -6.49 15.58
C VAL A 26 20.61 -6.89 14.24
N LEU A 27 21.28 -7.72 13.44
CA LEU A 27 20.77 -8.15 12.12
C LEU A 27 19.41 -8.88 12.22
N PRO A 28 19.20 -9.86 13.11
CA PRO A 28 17.91 -10.53 13.23
C PRO A 28 16.78 -9.58 13.60
N ARG A 29 17.04 -8.60 14.48
CA ARG A 29 16.05 -7.60 14.89
C ARG A 29 15.68 -6.67 13.72
N ILE A 30 16.66 -6.24 12.92
CA ILE A 30 16.40 -5.42 11.73
C ILE A 30 15.53 -6.20 10.74
N GLU A 31 15.82 -7.49 10.51
CA GLU A 31 15.02 -8.33 9.61
C GLU A 31 13.59 -8.55 10.11
N GLN A 32 13.40 -8.77 11.41
CA GLN A 32 12.08 -8.90 12.02
C GLN A 32 11.27 -7.61 11.86
N ASN A 33 11.85 -6.47 12.24
CA ASN A 33 11.22 -5.16 12.09
C ASN A 33 10.86 -4.88 10.61
N LYS A 34 11.72 -5.27 9.66
CA LYS A 34 11.45 -5.15 8.22
C LYS A 34 10.28 -6.03 7.80
N LYS A 35 10.21 -7.29 8.24
CA LYS A 35 9.08 -8.19 7.95
C LYS A 35 7.78 -7.67 8.52
N GLU A 36 7.78 -7.17 9.74
CA GLU A 36 6.60 -6.55 10.38
C GLU A 36 6.14 -5.30 9.65
N TYR A 37 7.09 -4.45 9.24
CA TYR A 37 6.80 -3.27 8.43
C TYR A 37 6.16 -3.65 7.10
N LEU A 38 6.75 -4.60 6.36
CA LEU A 38 6.21 -5.08 5.08
C LEU A 38 4.82 -5.69 5.24
N LYS A 39 4.58 -6.47 6.29
CA LYS A 39 3.24 -6.99 6.63
C LYS A 39 2.25 -5.86 6.90
N SER A 40 2.68 -4.84 7.64
CA SER A 40 1.84 -3.66 7.93
C SER A 40 1.52 -2.84 6.68
N GLN A 41 2.40 -2.84 5.66
CA GLN A 41 2.08 -2.22 4.36
C GLN A 41 1.09 -3.04 3.52
N GLN A 42 0.85 -4.31 3.83
CA GLN A 42 -0.22 -5.08 3.17
C GLN A 42 -1.58 -4.95 3.87
N ASP A 43 -1.60 -4.40 5.09
CA ASP A 43 -2.81 -4.18 5.89
C ASP A 43 -3.33 -2.75 5.64
N PRO A 44 -4.49 -2.58 4.97
CA PRO A 44 -5.04 -1.25 4.66
C PRO A 44 -5.19 -0.32 5.88
N MET A 45 -5.42 -0.89 7.06
CA MET A 45 -5.62 -0.14 8.30
C MET A 45 -4.30 0.31 8.94
N LYS A 46 -3.18 -0.30 8.57
CA LYS A 46 -1.82 0.02 9.06
C LYS A 46 -0.89 0.56 7.98
N HIS A 47 -1.32 0.55 6.72
CA HIS A 47 -0.55 1.02 5.59
C HIS A 47 -0.15 2.50 5.79
N SER A 48 1.08 2.84 5.45
CA SER A 48 1.62 4.17 5.70
C SER A 48 1.31 5.10 4.54
N LEU A 49 0.53 6.16 4.77
CA LEU A 49 0.28 7.21 3.78
C LEU A 49 1.59 7.82 3.24
N LYS A 50 2.57 8.06 4.12
CA LYS A 50 3.90 8.60 3.74
C LYS A 50 4.61 7.77 2.66
N SER A 51 4.35 6.46 2.59
CA SER A 51 4.99 5.59 1.60
C SER A 51 4.52 5.87 0.17
N ILE A 52 3.29 6.38 0.01
CA ILE A 52 2.62 6.61 -1.27
C ILE A 52 2.47 8.08 -1.68
N LEU A 53 2.61 9.04 -0.75
CA LEU A 53 2.49 10.48 -1.05
C LEU A 53 3.43 10.97 -2.17
N LYS A 54 4.62 10.39 -2.26
CA LYS A 54 5.60 10.72 -3.32
C LYS A 54 5.11 10.41 -4.74
N TYR A 55 4.04 9.61 -4.88
CA TYR A 55 3.42 9.26 -6.15
C TYR A 55 2.24 10.18 -6.49
N GLN A 56 1.99 11.25 -5.74
CA GLN A 56 0.97 12.23 -6.11
C GLN A 56 1.31 12.88 -7.46
N ASN A 57 0.35 12.94 -8.36
CA ASN A 57 0.50 13.59 -9.66
C ASN A 57 -0.83 14.11 -10.23
N LYS A 58 -0.75 15.14 -11.07
CA LYS A 58 -1.94 15.71 -11.71
C LYS A 58 -2.58 14.84 -12.82
N TYR A 59 -1.79 13.98 -13.45
CA TYR A 59 -2.18 13.32 -14.71
C TYR A 59 -2.06 11.80 -14.67
N MET A 60 -3.16 11.13 -14.94
CA MET A 60 -3.26 9.67 -14.99
C MET A 60 -2.38 9.05 -16.10
N GLY A 61 -1.90 9.84 -17.08
CA GLY A 61 -0.97 9.36 -18.10
C GLY A 61 0.45 9.04 -17.60
N ASN A 62 0.77 9.31 -16.32
CA ASN A 62 2.07 9.01 -15.74
C ASN A 62 2.19 7.51 -15.36
N ALA A 63 2.28 6.65 -16.38
CA ALA A 63 2.28 5.19 -16.22
C ALA A 63 3.33 4.67 -15.25
N SER A 64 4.56 5.22 -15.29
CA SER A 64 5.63 4.80 -14.39
C SER A 64 5.29 5.11 -12.93
N ASN A 65 4.76 6.30 -12.67
CA ASN A 65 4.45 6.72 -11.30
C ASN A 65 3.26 5.94 -10.71
N ILE A 66 2.24 5.69 -11.54
CA ILE A 66 1.06 4.92 -11.14
C ILE A 66 1.42 3.44 -10.93
N SER A 67 2.29 2.87 -11.76
CA SER A 67 2.83 1.52 -11.52
C SER A 67 3.55 1.42 -10.20
N GLN A 68 4.35 2.43 -9.86
CA GLN A 68 5.01 2.44 -8.56
C GLN A 68 4.03 2.66 -7.40
N LEU A 69 2.97 3.44 -7.58
CA LEU A 69 1.89 3.56 -6.60
C LEU A 69 1.27 2.18 -6.29
N TYR A 70 0.80 1.44 -7.29
CA TYR A 70 0.17 0.13 -7.08
C TYR A 70 1.14 -0.93 -6.55
N ASN A 71 2.44 -0.82 -6.81
CA ASN A 71 3.47 -1.66 -6.19
C ASN A 71 3.75 -1.32 -4.71
N ASN A 72 3.21 -0.22 -4.20
CA ASN A 72 3.35 0.17 -2.80
C ASN A 72 2.01 0.14 -2.04
N LEU A 73 0.88 0.02 -2.73
CA LEU A 73 -0.44 -0.13 -2.12
C LEU A 73 -0.66 -1.55 -1.53
N PRO A 74 -1.65 -1.72 -0.65
CA PRO A 74 -2.18 -3.04 -0.28
C PRO A 74 -2.45 -3.93 -1.50
N LEU A 75 -2.22 -5.24 -1.36
CA LEU A 75 -2.22 -6.26 -2.44
C LEU A 75 -1.03 -6.21 -3.41
N SER A 76 -0.03 -5.35 -3.18
CA SER A 76 1.20 -5.29 -3.99
C SER A 76 2.05 -6.57 -3.97
N THR A 77 1.81 -7.48 -3.02
CA THR A 77 2.42 -8.82 -3.03
C THR A 77 1.91 -9.69 -4.17
N ILE A 78 0.72 -9.39 -4.71
CA ILE A 78 0.16 -10.05 -5.88
C ILE A 78 0.71 -9.35 -7.13
N SER A 79 1.32 -10.15 -8.01
CA SER A 79 1.81 -9.64 -9.29
C SER A 79 0.68 -8.99 -10.08
N ASN A 80 0.90 -7.76 -10.52
CA ASN A 80 -0.07 -7.01 -11.31
C ASN A 80 0.55 -6.33 -12.54
N SER A 81 -0.30 -5.87 -13.45
CA SER A 81 0.08 -5.00 -14.58
C SER A 81 -0.97 -3.90 -14.77
N LEU A 82 -0.56 -2.77 -15.33
CA LEU A 82 -1.44 -1.62 -15.55
C LEU A 82 -1.70 -1.36 -17.02
N LYS A 83 -2.95 -1.00 -17.31
CA LYS A 83 -3.37 -0.40 -18.57
C LYS A 83 -4.09 0.91 -18.28
N LEU A 84 -3.70 1.96 -18.99
CA LEU A 84 -4.22 3.31 -18.79
C LEU A 84 -4.98 3.74 -20.04
N ASN A 85 -6.23 4.14 -19.87
CA ASN A 85 -7.03 4.73 -20.93
C ASN A 85 -7.13 6.23 -20.70
N SER A 86 -6.29 7.00 -21.39
CA SER A 86 -6.26 8.47 -21.26
C SER A 86 -7.52 9.16 -21.79
N ASN A 87 -8.24 8.54 -22.73
CA ASN A 87 -9.47 9.13 -23.29
C ASN A 87 -10.61 9.08 -22.28
N GLU A 88 -10.71 7.97 -21.54
CA GLU A 88 -11.73 7.75 -20.50
C GLU A 88 -11.23 8.05 -19.09
N LEU A 89 -9.99 8.53 -18.96
CA LEU A 89 -9.34 8.79 -17.67
C LEU A 89 -9.45 7.60 -16.70
N THR A 90 -9.21 6.40 -17.22
CA THR A 90 -9.43 5.13 -16.50
C THR A 90 -8.12 4.38 -16.30
N ALA A 91 -7.92 3.81 -15.11
CA ALA A 91 -6.83 2.88 -14.82
C ALA A 91 -7.35 1.46 -14.63
N GLU A 92 -6.78 0.50 -15.34
CA GLU A 92 -7.07 -0.92 -15.21
C GLU A 92 -5.87 -1.62 -14.57
N VAL A 93 -6.09 -2.24 -13.40
CA VAL A 93 -5.09 -2.98 -12.63
C VAL A 93 -5.39 -4.46 -12.75
N TYR A 94 -4.55 -5.18 -13.49
CA TYR A 94 -4.71 -6.61 -13.73
C TYR A 94 -3.90 -7.41 -12.72
N TYR A 95 -4.56 -8.14 -11.83
CA TYR A 95 -3.93 -9.05 -10.87
C TYR A 95 -3.89 -10.48 -11.43
N LYS A 96 -2.75 -11.16 -11.22
CA LYS A 96 -2.55 -12.55 -11.69
C LYS A 96 -3.29 -13.61 -10.88
N GLU A 97 -3.85 -13.26 -9.73
CA GLU A 97 -4.56 -14.18 -8.84
C GLU A 97 -6.09 -14.08 -9.00
N ASN A 98 -6.78 -15.15 -8.59
CA ASN A 98 -8.23 -15.16 -8.44
C ASN A 98 -8.60 -14.64 -7.03
N THR A 99 -9.73 -13.95 -6.93
CA THR A 99 -10.22 -13.37 -5.68
C THR A 99 -10.46 -14.40 -4.58
N GLY A 100 -10.79 -15.65 -4.93
CA GLY A 100 -11.00 -16.75 -3.98
C GLY A 100 -9.73 -17.23 -3.26
N ALA A 101 -8.54 -16.83 -3.73
CA ALA A 101 -7.28 -17.07 -3.03
C ALA A 101 -6.97 -16.00 -1.97
N ILE A 102 -7.72 -14.88 -1.98
CA ILE A 102 -7.53 -13.73 -1.09
C ILE A 102 -8.60 -13.79 0.01
N ASP A 103 -8.21 -13.45 1.24
CA ASP A 103 -9.19 -13.26 2.31
C ASP A 103 -10.23 -12.21 1.89
N LYS A 104 -11.53 -12.54 2.04
CA LYS A 104 -12.61 -11.70 1.53
C LYS A 104 -12.65 -10.33 2.21
N THR A 105 -12.38 -10.28 3.51
CA THR A 105 -12.39 -9.02 4.27
C THR A 105 -11.21 -8.15 3.83
N LEU A 106 -10.01 -8.75 3.74
CA LEU A 106 -8.82 -8.07 3.24
C LEU A 106 -9.03 -7.52 1.81
N LEU A 107 -9.63 -8.31 0.92
CA LEU A 107 -9.90 -7.88 -0.46
C LEU A 107 -10.77 -6.62 -0.47
N LYS A 108 -11.90 -6.62 0.25
CA LYS A 108 -12.82 -5.46 0.30
C LYS A 108 -12.12 -4.22 0.86
N GLN A 109 -11.45 -4.36 2.00
CA GLN A 109 -10.73 -3.27 2.65
C GLN A 109 -9.63 -2.70 1.74
N ALA A 110 -8.89 -3.57 1.05
CA ALA A 110 -7.82 -3.15 0.16
C ALA A 110 -8.36 -2.45 -1.09
N LEU A 111 -9.46 -2.92 -1.69
CA LEU A 111 -10.03 -2.26 -2.87
C LEU A 111 -10.58 -0.86 -2.53
N ILE A 112 -11.26 -0.70 -1.40
CA ILE A 112 -11.71 0.61 -0.89
C ILE A 112 -10.50 1.52 -0.67
N TYR A 113 -9.51 1.07 0.12
CA TYR A 113 -8.30 1.85 0.42
C TYR A 113 -7.56 2.26 -0.86
N ASN A 114 -7.35 1.31 -1.78
CA ASN A 114 -6.62 1.54 -3.01
C ASN A 114 -7.38 2.50 -3.93
N ALA A 115 -8.72 2.43 -3.98
CA ALA A 115 -9.53 3.35 -4.77
C ALA A 115 -9.40 4.77 -4.23
N THR A 116 -9.61 4.95 -2.92
CA THR A 116 -9.44 6.25 -2.25
C THR A 116 -8.04 6.82 -2.48
N ALA A 117 -6.99 6.00 -2.32
CA ALA A 117 -5.62 6.44 -2.55
C ALA A 117 -5.36 6.82 -4.01
N SER A 118 -5.89 6.05 -4.96
CA SER A 118 -5.73 6.31 -6.40
C SER A 118 -6.35 7.64 -6.79
N PHE A 119 -7.59 7.89 -6.38
CA PHE A 119 -8.30 9.12 -6.74
C PHE A 119 -7.77 10.35 -6.00
N ALA A 120 -7.30 10.20 -4.76
CA ALA A 120 -6.69 11.28 -3.98
C ALA A 120 -5.27 11.64 -4.47
N LEU A 121 -4.51 10.68 -5.03
CA LEU A 121 -3.15 10.93 -5.52
C LEU A 121 -3.09 11.29 -7.01
N ILE A 122 -4.14 11.03 -7.79
CA ILE A 122 -4.14 11.21 -9.25
C ILE A 122 -5.28 12.15 -9.67
N ASP A 123 -5.02 13.46 -9.72
CA ASP A 123 -6.06 14.50 -9.78
C ASP A 123 -7.10 14.36 -10.91
N ASN A 124 -6.76 13.78 -12.06
CA ASN A 124 -7.69 13.66 -13.20
C ASN A 124 -8.22 12.23 -13.44
N LEU A 125 -7.88 11.24 -12.62
CA LEU A 125 -8.37 9.86 -12.75
C LEU A 125 -9.87 9.76 -12.41
N GLN A 126 -10.69 9.25 -13.31
CA GLN A 126 -12.16 9.21 -13.13
C GLN A 126 -12.69 7.82 -12.79
N LYS A 127 -11.98 6.75 -13.18
CA LYS A 127 -12.40 5.37 -12.93
C LYS A 127 -11.21 4.45 -12.68
N VAL A 128 -11.39 3.47 -11.81
CA VAL A 128 -10.43 2.37 -11.60
C VAL A 128 -11.16 1.04 -11.78
N ASN A 129 -10.53 0.14 -12.54
CA ASN A 129 -10.97 -1.24 -12.70
C ASN A 129 -9.92 -2.17 -12.11
N TYR A 130 -10.31 -2.95 -11.10
CA TYR A 130 -9.48 -4.00 -10.53
C TYR A 130 -9.86 -5.33 -11.17
N VAL A 131 -9.03 -5.79 -12.12
CA VAL A 131 -9.28 -6.98 -12.92
C VAL A 131 -8.52 -8.15 -12.30
N PHE A 132 -9.25 -9.07 -11.67
CA PHE A 132 -8.72 -10.34 -11.18
C PHE A 132 -9.04 -11.45 -12.18
N THR A 133 -8.46 -12.64 -11.96
CA THR A 133 -8.84 -13.81 -12.76
C THR A 133 -10.30 -14.18 -12.48
N GLY A 134 -11.21 -13.79 -13.38
CA GLY A 134 -12.64 -14.13 -13.34
C GLY A 134 -13.56 -13.14 -12.61
N ASN A 135 -13.04 -12.04 -12.05
CA ASN A 135 -13.85 -11.00 -11.42
C ASN A 135 -13.25 -9.62 -11.73
N THR A 136 -14.10 -8.63 -11.99
CA THR A 136 -13.69 -7.24 -12.17
C THR A 136 -14.46 -6.36 -11.20
N TYR A 137 -13.76 -5.53 -10.43
CA TYR A 137 -14.38 -4.54 -9.56
C TYR A 137 -14.10 -3.14 -10.08
N SER A 138 -15.15 -2.40 -10.39
CA SER A 138 -15.07 -1.07 -10.99
C SER A 138 -15.68 -0.03 -10.07
N ILE A 139 -14.98 1.09 -9.91
CA ILE A 139 -15.39 2.21 -9.05
C ILE A 139 -15.06 3.54 -9.75
N THR A 140 -15.90 4.55 -9.56
CA THR A 140 -15.70 5.91 -10.09
C THR A 140 -15.26 6.86 -9.00
N ARG A 141 -14.63 7.97 -9.39
CA ARG A 141 -14.26 9.04 -8.49
C ARG A 141 -15.48 9.61 -7.74
N GLU A 142 -16.58 9.86 -8.45
CA GLU A 142 -17.82 10.42 -7.90
C GLU A 142 -18.34 9.61 -6.69
N ILE A 143 -18.29 8.28 -6.77
CA ILE A 143 -18.70 7.40 -5.67
C ILE A 143 -17.78 7.57 -4.47
N VAL A 144 -16.46 7.67 -4.69
CA VAL A 144 -15.49 7.84 -3.61
C VAL A 144 -15.59 9.24 -2.98
N GLU A 145 -15.86 10.28 -3.78
CA GLU A 145 -16.18 11.63 -3.29
C GLU A 145 -17.42 11.61 -2.40
N PHE A 146 -18.45 10.85 -2.78
CA PHE A 146 -19.66 10.65 -2.00
C PHE A 146 -19.39 9.97 -0.65
N TRP A 147 -18.50 8.96 -0.57
CA TRP A 147 -18.16 8.31 0.71
C TRP A 147 -17.63 9.26 1.76
N TYR A 148 -16.89 10.30 1.34
CA TYR A 148 -16.20 11.22 2.24
C TYR A 148 -16.82 12.63 2.26
N ASP A 149 -17.98 12.82 1.63
CA ASP A 149 -18.69 14.10 1.54
C ASP A 149 -17.75 15.24 1.06
N THR A 150 -16.96 14.97 0.02
CA THR A 150 -15.96 15.92 -0.50
C THR A 150 -15.72 15.81 -2.00
N ASP A 151 -15.72 16.95 -2.69
CA ASP A 151 -15.31 17.05 -4.11
C ASP A 151 -13.78 17.15 -4.28
N ASN A 152 -13.02 17.07 -3.19
CA ASN A 152 -11.56 17.19 -3.22
C ASN A 152 -10.91 16.11 -2.34
N LEU A 153 -10.74 14.93 -2.93
CA LEU A 153 -10.10 13.78 -2.29
C LEU A 153 -8.65 14.04 -1.87
N ASN A 154 -7.94 14.98 -2.51
CA ASN A 154 -6.58 15.35 -2.10
C ASN A 154 -6.56 15.94 -0.68
N SER A 155 -7.70 16.48 -0.19
CA SER A 155 -7.83 16.99 1.17
C SER A 155 -7.68 15.90 2.25
N LEU A 156 -7.81 14.62 1.89
CA LEU A 156 -7.61 13.46 2.76
C LEU A 156 -6.12 13.15 2.99
N LEU A 157 -5.20 13.70 2.19
CA LEU A 157 -3.77 13.35 2.18
C LEU A 157 -2.95 13.91 3.36
N THR A 158 -3.59 14.13 4.52
CA THR A 158 -2.89 14.40 5.78
C THR A 158 -2.93 13.14 6.65
N GLU A 159 -1.88 12.90 7.45
CA GLU A 159 -1.85 11.68 8.29
C GLU A 159 -3.04 11.59 9.25
N GLU A 160 -3.50 12.74 9.77
CA GLU A 160 -4.64 12.81 10.66
C GLU A 160 -5.95 12.45 9.96
N LYS A 161 -6.27 13.12 8.84
CA LYS A 161 -7.50 12.85 8.09
C LYS A 161 -7.53 11.46 7.52
N TRP A 162 -6.43 11.02 6.91
CA TRP A 162 -6.33 9.67 6.36
C TRP A 162 -6.59 8.60 7.42
N LYS A 163 -6.04 8.77 8.62
CA LYS A 163 -6.27 7.83 9.72
C LYS A 163 -7.72 7.86 10.21
N ASN A 164 -8.30 9.04 10.36
CA ASN A 164 -9.60 9.23 11.00
C ASN A 164 -10.80 9.02 10.07
N GLU A 165 -10.64 9.32 8.78
CA GLU A 165 -11.71 9.29 7.78
C GLU A 165 -11.56 8.07 6.85
N VAL A 166 -10.34 7.66 6.48
CA VAL A 166 -10.14 6.51 5.56
C VAL A 166 -9.88 5.21 6.34
N GLN A 167 -8.85 5.16 7.18
CA GLN A 167 -8.43 3.90 7.81
C GLN A 167 -9.32 3.45 8.96
N LYS A 168 -9.94 4.40 9.68
CA LYS A 168 -10.82 4.09 10.80
C LYS A 168 -12.03 3.26 10.35
N ASP A 169 -12.68 3.67 9.26
CA ASP A 169 -13.89 3.04 8.74
C ASP A 169 -13.64 1.62 8.24
N LEU A 170 -12.41 1.30 7.82
CA LEU A 170 -12.01 -0.06 7.44
C LEU A 170 -12.05 -1.06 8.61
N ASN A 171 -12.15 -0.61 9.86
CA ASN A 171 -12.36 -1.49 11.02
C ASN A 171 -13.80 -2.00 11.13
N ASP A 172 -14.75 -1.32 10.52
CA ASP A 172 -16.17 -1.62 10.62
C ASP A 172 -16.62 -2.44 9.40
N ASN A 173 -16.96 -3.71 9.64
CA ASN A 173 -17.35 -4.63 8.57
C ASN A 173 -18.67 -4.23 7.88
N ASP A 174 -19.56 -3.52 8.57
CA ASP A 174 -20.85 -3.08 8.01
C ASP A 174 -20.62 -1.88 7.07
N ILE A 175 -19.74 -0.95 7.48
CA ILE A 175 -19.33 0.18 6.62
C ILE A 175 -18.57 -0.34 5.40
N VAL A 176 -17.57 -1.21 5.61
CA VAL A 176 -16.81 -1.85 4.52
C VAL A 176 -17.74 -2.62 3.59
N GLY A 177 -18.71 -3.34 4.15
CA GLY A 177 -19.73 -4.07 3.38
C GLY A 177 -20.55 -3.14 2.50
N THR A 178 -21.00 -2.01 3.05
CA THR A 178 -21.80 -1.00 2.34
C THR A 178 -21.01 -0.33 1.23
N MET A 179 -19.82 0.21 1.52
CA MET A 179 -18.95 0.82 0.51
C MET A 179 -18.58 -0.17 -0.60
N PHE A 180 -18.39 -1.45 -0.25
CA PHE A 180 -18.06 -2.47 -1.24
C PHE A 180 -19.21 -2.75 -2.22
N LEU A 181 -20.48 -2.51 -1.85
CA LEU A 181 -21.61 -2.69 -2.77
C LEU A 181 -21.64 -1.65 -3.89
N ASP A 182 -20.97 -0.50 -3.71
CA ASP A 182 -20.86 0.51 -4.77
C ASP A 182 -19.84 0.12 -5.86
N PHE A 183 -19.02 -0.90 -5.61
CA PHE A 183 -18.22 -1.49 -6.68
C PHE A 183 -19.13 -2.25 -7.64
N THR A 184 -19.12 -1.80 -8.88
CA THR A 184 -19.79 -2.50 -9.97
C THR A 184 -18.96 -3.69 -10.41
N GLU A 185 -19.61 -4.84 -10.65
CA GLU A 185 -18.99 -5.91 -11.41
C GLU A 185 -18.86 -5.42 -12.85
N GLY A 186 -17.62 -5.18 -13.29
CA GLY A 186 -17.35 -4.80 -14.67
C GLY A 186 -17.61 -5.97 -15.62
N GLU A 187 -18.32 -5.73 -16.72
CA GLU A 187 -18.47 -6.67 -17.85
C GLU A 187 -17.12 -7.11 -18.45
#